data_AF-A0A7C1FJ86-F1
#
_entry.id   AF-A0A7C1FJ86-F1
#
_cell.length_a   1.000
_cell.length_b   1.000
_cell.length_c   1.000
_cell.angle_alpha   90.00
_cell.angle_beta   90.00
_cell.angle_gamma   90.00
#
_symmetry.space_group_name_H-M   'P 1'
#
loop_
_entity.id
_entity.type
_entity.pdbx_description
1 polymer ?
#
loop_
_entity_poly.entity_id
_entity_poly.type
_entity_poly.pdbx_seq_one_letter_code
_entity_poly.pdbx_strand_id
1 'polypeptide(L)'
;DLVFEWDGTSGGDWDDLVLRFEALGNGLMQVTCVENDRGPNPSPEVQAQGSFSSVLYAPDGTVVMSVAKGEMPGRKGYYPVQTIKANYGMNSRAERLVRDSHKILLVEYKKLVADVVGPDARDIWADQMAPRHFGTMNVLFVDGSVEARTPISITPEVPRIHDELWMPSLDLAKRQ
;
A
#
# COMPACT_ATOMS: atom_id res chain seq x y z
N ASP A 1 -5.66 1.51 16.71
CA ASP A 1 -4.71 2.25 15.87
C ASP A 1 -3.30 1.82 16.19
N LEU A 2 -2.49 1.46 15.19
CA LEU A 2 -1.08 1.17 15.40
C LEU A 2 -0.31 2.48 15.56
N VAL A 3 0.72 2.48 16.40
CA VAL A 3 1.63 3.62 16.57
C VAL A 3 2.96 3.26 15.92
N PHE A 4 3.48 4.16 15.10
CA PHE A 4 4.77 4.00 14.45
C PHE A 4 5.78 4.94 15.09
N GLU A 5 6.89 4.38 15.56
CA GLU A 5 8.04 5.17 16.01
C GLU A 5 9.20 4.99 15.05
N TRP A 6 9.75 6.13 14.64
CA TRP A 6 10.91 6.25 13.77
C TRP A 6 12.10 6.73 14.60
N ASP A 7 13.19 5.97 14.56
CA ASP A 7 14.48 6.40 15.12
C ASP A 7 15.52 6.40 13.99
N GLY A 8 15.77 7.59 13.46
CA GLY A 8 16.73 7.85 12.40
C GLY A 8 17.50 9.14 12.67
N THR A 9 18.79 9.12 12.36
CA THR A 9 19.68 10.28 12.56
C THR A 9 19.60 11.32 11.43
N SER A 10 18.86 11.01 10.37
CA SER A 10 18.58 11.85 9.20
C SER A 10 17.08 11.88 8.93
N GLY A 11 16.57 12.99 8.40
CA GLY A 11 15.15 13.11 8.06
C GLY A 11 14.76 12.05 7.04
N GLY A 12 13.71 11.29 7.33
CA GLY A 12 13.27 10.20 6.46
C GLY A 12 12.62 10.71 5.17
N ASP A 13 12.73 9.92 4.12
CA ASP A 13 12.04 10.09 2.83
C ASP A 13 11.00 8.98 2.61
N TRP A 14 10.32 9.00 1.45
CA TRP A 14 9.14 8.16 1.22
C TRP A 14 9.48 6.70 0.85
N ASP A 15 10.74 6.39 0.56
CA ASP A 15 11.25 5.05 0.20
C ASP A 15 11.98 4.33 1.35
N ASP A 16 12.03 4.97 2.51
CA ASP A 16 12.68 4.44 3.70
C ASP A 16 12.02 3.17 4.24
N LEU A 17 10.69 3.06 4.21
CA LEU A 17 9.99 1.87 4.73
C LEU A 17 8.67 1.65 4.00
N VAL A 18 8.54 0.49 3.36
CA VAL A 18 7.27 0.05 2.77
C VAL A 18 6.76 -1.17 3.52
N LEU A 19 5.57 -1.02 4.11
CA LEU A 19 4.91 -2.06 4.88
C LEU A 19 3.71 -2.61 4.12
N ARG A 20 3.60 -3.95 4.07
CA ARG A 20 2.39 -4.63 3.59
C ARG A 20 1.59 -5.18 4.76
N PHE A 21 0.30 -4.88 4.78
CA PHE A 21 -0.66 -5.37 5.77
C PHE A 21 -1.59 -6.40 5.14
N GLU A 22 -1.64 -7.61 5.71
CA GLU A 22 -2.39 -8.74 5.15
C GLU A 22 -3.24 -9.41 6.23
N ALA A 23 -4.58 -9.40 6.05
CA ALA A 23 -5.47 -10.11 6.96
C ALA A 23 -5.43 -11.62 6.69
N LEU A 24 -5.14 -12.42 7.71
CA LEU A 24 -4.98 -13.88 7.59
C LEU A 24 -6.28 -14.68 7.78
N GLY A 25 -7.42 -14.00 7.91
CA GLY A 25 -8.75 -14.63 8.05
C GLY A 25 -9.08 -15.15 9.46
N ASN A 26 -8.09 -15.37 10.32
CA ASN A 26 -8.26 -15.80 11.72
C ASN A 26 -8.31 -14.63 12.72
N GLY A 27 -8.60 -13.42 12.25
CA GLY A 27 -8.54 -12.21 13.07
C GLY A 27 -7.11 -11.71 13.36
N LEU A 28 -6.09 -12.24 12.68
CA LEU A 28 -4.74 -11.67 12.70
C LEU A 28 -4.47 -10.88 11.43
N MET A 29 -3.70 -9.81 11.58
CA MET A 29 -3.03 -9.12 10.49
C MET A 29 -1.55 -9.49 10.55
N GLN A 30 -1.00 -9.86 9.40
CA GLN A 30 0.44 -9.91 9.19
C GLN A 30 0.89 -8.55 8.67
N VAL A 31 1.92 -7.99 9.29
CA VAL A 31 2.66 -6.83 8.76
C VAL A 31 3.98 -7.36 8.22
N THR A 32 4.35 -6.98 7.00
CA THR A 32 5.63 -7.36 6.38
C THR A 32 6.37 -6.11 5.94
N CYS A 33 7.63 -5.97 6.33
CA CYS A 33 8.54 -5.02 5.71
C CYS A 33 8.89 -5.54 4.31
N VAL A 34 8.36 -4.92 3.26
CA VAL A 34 8.59 -5.35 1.87
C VAL A 34 9.72 -4.58 1.21
N GLU A 35 9.98 -3.34 1.64
CA GLU A 35 11.13 -2.53 1.22
C GLU A 35 11.65 -1.73 2.42
N ASN A 36 12.96 -1.50 2.50
CA ASN A 36 13.54 -0.58 3.48
C ASN A 36 14.85 0.07 3.02
N ASP A 37 14.98 1.40 3.06
CA ASP A 37 16.12 2.28 2.70
C ASP A 37 16.70 2.07 1.27
N ARG A 38 16.93 0.82 0.87
CA ARG A 38 17.58 0.36 -0.35
C ARG A 38 16.66 -0.46 -1.25
N GLY A 39 15.34 -0.35 -1.03
CA GLY A 39 14.31 -0.97 -1.85
C GLY A 39 14.00 -2.44 -1.49
N PRO A 40 13.33 -3.19 -2.39
CA PRO A 40 12.74 -4.49 -2.07
C PRO A 40 13.74 -5.65 -2.00
N ASN A 41 14.86 -5.57 -2.75
CA ASN A 41 15.83 -6.67 -2.89
C ASN A 41 17.28 -6.14 -2.99
N PRO A 42 17.81 -5.46 -1.96
CA PRO A 42 19.18 -4.97 -1.96
C PRO A 42 20.19 -6.12 -1.81
N SER A 43 21.44 -5.90 -2.20
CA SER A 43 22.52 -6.82 -1.79
C SER A 43 22.83 -6.60 -0.30
N PRO A 44 23.38 -7.61 0.42
CA PRO A 44 23.74 -7.44 1.82
C PRO A 44 24.69 -6.26 2.08
N GLU A 45 25.63 -6.00 1.16
CA GLU A 45 26.60 -4.90 1.27
C GLU A 45 25.94 -3.53 1.11
N VAL A 46 24.92 -3.44 0.23
CA VAL A 46 24.13 -2.21 0.06
C VAL A 46 23.23 -2.02 1.27
N GLN A 47 22.58 -3.09 1.75
CA GLN A 47 21.66 -3.00 2.88
C GLN A 47 22.35 -2.61 4.19
N ALA A 48 23.58 -3.08 4.43
CA ALA A 48 24.35 -2.70 5.60
C ALA A 48 24.60 -1.18 5.74
N GLN A 49 24.42 -0.42 4.65
CA GLN A 49 24.52 1.05 4.61
C GLN A 49 23.20 1.74 4.94
N GLY A 50 22.15 0.99 5.32
CA GLY A 50 20.89 1.54 5.78
C GLY A 50 21.10 2.43 7.01
N SER A 51 20.28 3.48 7.16
CA SER A 51 20.52 4.60 8.06
C SER A 51 19.54 4.67 9.24
N PHE A 52 18.40 3.98 9.15
CA PHE A 52 17.30 4.07 10.11
C PHE A 52 17.01 2.75 10.83
N SER A 53 16.26 2.84 11.92
CA SER A 53 15.53 1.72 12.50
C SER A 53 14.08 2.12 12.78
N SER A 54 13.18 1.14 12.82
CA SER A 54 11.77 1.41 13.11
C SER A 54 11.17 0.37 14.03
N VAL A 55 10.21 0.81 14.84
CA VAL A 55 9.41 -0.06 15.68
C VAL A 55 7.93 0.28 15.48
N LEU A 56 7.15 -0.75 15.17
CA LEU A 56 5.72 -0.69 15.05
C LEU A 56 5.09 -1.24 16.32
N TYR A 57 4.20 -0.45 16.93
CA TYR A 57 3.51 -0.79 18.16
C TYR A 57 2.01 -0.95 17.93
N ALA A 58 1.42 -1.85 18.70
CA ALA A 58 -0.01 -1.93 18.93
C ALA A 58 -0.47 -0.75 19.82
N PRO A 59 -1.77 -0.39 19.81
CA PRO A 59 -2.27 0.71 20.63
C PRO A 59 -2.08 0.53 22.13
N ASP A 60 -1.87 -0.70 22.60
CA ASP A 60 -1.55 -1.01 24.00
C ASP A 60 -0.04 -0.89 24.34
N GLY A 61 0.78 -0.47 23.38
CA GLY A 61 2.24 -0.36 23.52
C GLY A 61 3.01 -1.64 23.24
N THR A 62 2.35 -2.74 22.85
CA THR A 62 3.03 -3.98 22.49
C THR A 62 3.78 -3.83 21.17
N VAL A 63 5.04 -4.26 21.10
CA VAL A 63 5.79 -4.28 19.83
C VAL A 63 5.18 -5.32 18.88
N VAL A 64 4.74 -4.86 17.72
CA VAL A 64 4.22 -5.69 16.62
C VAL A 64 5.38 -6.13 15.72
N MET A 65 6.29 -5.21 15.39
CA MET A 65 7.43 -5.47 14.52
C MET A 65 8.55 -4.47 14.83
N SER A 66 9.79 -4.91 14.71
CA SER A 66 10.96 -4.03 14.70
C SER A 66 11.81 -4.33 13.47
N VAL A 67 12.29 -3.30 12.79
CA VAL A 67 13.26 -3.39 11.70
C VAL A 67 14.52 -2.67 12.16
N ALA A 68 15.61 -3.42 12.29
CA ALA A 68 16.90 -2.87 12.70
C ALA A 68 17.61 -2.18 11.54
N LYS A 69 18.58 -1.32 11.88
CA LYS A 69 19.46 -0.68 10.90
C LYS A 69 20.22 -1.73 10.09
N GLY A 70 20.07 -1.67 8.77
CA GLY A 70 20.67 -2.60 7.82
C GLY A 70 20.08 -4.02 7.85
N GLU A 71 18.90 -4.21 8.44
CA GLU A 71 18.15 -5.47 8.32
C GLU A 71 17.59 -5.62 6.90
N MET A 72 17.58 -6.84 6.37
CA MET A 72 17.02 -7.12 5.03
C MET A 72 15.48 -7.03 5.03
N PRO A 73 14.83 -6.66 3.90
CA PRO A 73 13.39 -6.82 3.73
C PRO A 73 12.91 -8.24 4.02
N GLY A 74 11.67 -8.37 4.46
CA GLY A 74 11.01 -9.64 4.75
C GLY A 74 10.67 -9.87 6.23
N ARG A 75 11.07 -8.95 7.13
CA ARG A 75 10.68 -8.98 8.54
C ARG A 75 9.15 -8.96 8.67
N LYS A 76 8.61 -9.80 9.56
CA LYS A 76 7.17 -9.94 9.79
C LYS A 76 6.81 -9.67 11.23
N GLY A 77 5.65 -9.04 11.41
CA GLY A 77 4.95 -8.89 12.69
C GLY A 77 3.52 -9.36 12.58
N TYR A 78 2.89 -9.63 13.72
CA TYR A 78 1.49 -10.06 13.78
C TYR A 78 0.76 -9.28 14.85
N TYR A 79 -0.44 -8.80 14.55
CA TYR A 79 -1.30 -8.16 15.54
C TYR A 79 -2.77 -8.56 15.37
N PRO A 80 -3.55 -8.66 16.47
CA PRO A 80 -4.98 -8.92 16.39
C PRO A 80 -5.72 -7.77 15.69
N VAL A 81 -6.56 -8.11 14.72
CA VAL A 81 -7.41 -7.16 14.01
C VAL A 81 -8.67 -6.93 14.82
N GLN A 82 -8.85 -5.70 15.32
CA GLN A 82 -10.19 -5.20 15.59
C GLN A 82 -10.85 -4.92 14.23
N THR A 83 -12.12 -5.30 14.06
CA THR A 83 -12.84 -5.25 12.77
C THR A 83 -12.69 -3.88 12.09
N ILE A 84 -11.81 -3.79 11.09
CA ILE A 84 -11.64 -2.55 10.33
C ILE A 84 -12.74 -2.51 9.28
N LYS A 85 -13.72 -1.62 9.45
CA LYS A 85 -14.66 -1.26 8.40
C LYS A 85 -14.02 -0.16 7.55
N ALA A 86 -13.54 -0.52 6.36
CA ALA A 86 -13.13 0.46 5.36
C ALA A 86 -14.34 0.86 4.50
N ASN A 87 -14.47 2.16 4.23
CA ASN A 87 -15.37 2.65 3.19
C ASN A 87 -14.62 2.99 1.90
N TYR A 88 -13.29 3.12 1.98
CA TYR A 88 -12.38 3.45 0.89
C TYR A 88 -11.11 2.61 1.01
N GLY A 89 -10.56 2.24 -0.14
CA GLY A 89 -9.26 1.58 -0.29
C GLY A 89 -8.28 2.50 -1.01
N MET A 90 -7.05 2.55 -0.53
CA MET A 90 -5.93 3.23 -1.17
C MET A 90 -5.28 2.33 -2.21
N ASN A 91 -4.88 2.91 -3.35
CA ASN A 91 -4.08 2.21 -4.35
C ASN A 91 -2.85 1.56 -3.70
N SER A 92 -2.60 0.27 -3.95
CA SER A 92 -1.47 -0.46 -3.34
C SER A 92 -0.09 0.04 -3.77
N ARG A 93 -0.02 0.95 -4.74
CA ARG A 93 1.21 1.62 -5.20
C ARG A 93 1.17 3.13 -5.02
N ALA A 94 0.39 3.64 -4.06
CA ALA A 94 0.22 5.07 -3.84
C ALA A 94 1.55 5.82 -3.65
N GLU A 95 2.55 5.18 -3.04
CA GLU A 95 3.91 5.71 -2.85
C GLU A 95 4.66 6.01 -4.16
N ARG A 96 4.22 5.40 -5.27
CA ARG A 96 4.84 5.54 -6.60
C ARG A 96 4.08 6.50 -7.51
N LEU A 97 2.90 7.00 -7.09
CA LEU A 97 2.06 7.93 -7.84
C LEU A 97 2.57 9.38 -7.74
N VAL A 98 3.79 9.65 -8.20
CA VAL A 98 4.48 10.95 -7.99
C VAL A 98 4.07 12.00 -9.02
N ARG A 99 3.92 11.63 -10.29
CA ARG A 99 3.59 12.56 -11.41
C ARG A 99 2.33 12.10 -12.15
N ASP A 100 1.43 11.51 -11.39
CA ASP A 100 0.35 10.66 -11.87
C ASP A 100 -1.01 11.29 -11.53
N SER A 101 -1.18 12.59 -11.87
CA SER A 101 -2.29 13.43 -11.41
C SER A 101 -3.69 12.82 -11.61
N HIS A 102 -3.89 12.13 -12.72
CA HIS A 102 -5.17 11.51 -13.13
C HIS A 102 -5.32 10.05 -12.69
N LYS A 103 -4.38 9.51 -11.89
CA LYS A 103 -4.47 8.13 -11.37
C LYS A 103 -5.30 8.10 -10.09
N ILE A 104 -5.93 6.96 -9.88
CA ILE A 104 -6.77 6.68 -8.71
C ILE A 104 -5.87 6.53 -7.49
N LEU A 105 -6.12 7.38 -6.49
CA LEU A 105 -5.48 7.35 -5.19
C LEU A 105 -6.34 6.58 -4.18
N LEU A 106 -7.62 6.96 -4.06
CA LEU A 106 -8.61 6.26 -3.22
C LEU A 106 -9.85 5.91 -4.04
N VAL A 107 -10.48 4.79 -3.71
CA VAL A 107 -11.75 4.37 -4.30
C VAL A 107 -12.65 3.73 -3.24
N GLU A 108 -13.96 3.76 -3.42
CA GLU A 108 -14.87 3.01 -2.55
C GLU A 108 -14.58 1.50 -2.59
N TYR A 109 -14.14 0.95 -1.47
CA TYR A 109 -13.59 -0.41 -1.42
C TYR A 109 -13.87 -1.06 -0.07
N LYS A 110 -13.99 -2.39 -0.05
CA LYS A 110 -14.24 -3.17 1.18
C LYS A 110 -12.99 -3.34 2.05
N LYS A 111 -11.81 -3.08 1.50
CA LYS A 111 -10.51 -3.16 2.17
C LYS A 111 -9.84 -1.79 2.20
N LEU A 112 -8.91 -1.60 3.15
CA LEU A 112 -8.09 -0.38 3.24
C LEU A 112 -7.11 -0.21 2.08
N VAL A 113 -6.70 -1.30 1.45
CA VAL A 113 -5.76 -1.31 0.32
C VAL A 113 -6.45 -2.00 -0.85
N ALA A 114 -6.50 -1.30 -1.97
CA ALA A 114 -6.93 -1.83 -3.27
C ALA A 114 -5.71 -2.43 -3.97
N ASP A 115 -5.49 -3.73 -3.76
CA ASP A 115 -4.32 -4.44 -4.28
C ASP A 115 -4.57 -5.04 -5.66
N VAL A 116 -4.68 -4.14 -6.64
CA VAL A 116 -5.03 -4.45 -8.04
C VAL A 116 -3.93 -4.08 -9.04
N VAL A 117 -2.76 -3.63 -8.56
CA VAL A 117 -1.67 -3.12 -9.42
C VAL A 117 -0.45 -4.04 -9.39
N GLY A 118 -0.03 -4.48 -10.58
CA GLY A 118 1.16 -5.28 -10.79
C GLY A 118 0.89 -6.79 -10.85
N PRO A 119 1.91 -7.61 -11.19
CA PRO A 119 1.74 -9.04 -11.40
C PRO A 119 1.40 -9.82 -10.12
N ASP A 120 1.76 -9.28 -8.95
CA ASP A 120 1.52 -9.90 -7.64
C ASP A 120 0.24 -9.38 -6.96
N ALA A 121 -0.57 -8.59 -7.67
CA ALA A 121 -1.84 -8.07 -7.18
C ALA A 121 -2.77 -9.22 -6.75
N ARG A 122 -3.36 -9.09 -5.57
CA ARG A 122 -4.12 -10.19 -4.93
C ARG A 122 -5.62 -10.02 -4.92
N ASP A 123 -6.10 -8.81 -5.21
CA ASP A 123 -7.52 -8.53 -5.10
C ASP A 123 -8.27 -8.86 -6.39
N ILE A 124 -9.40 -9.54 -6.22
CA ILE A 124 -10.41 -9.69 -7.25
C ILE A 124 -11.30 -8.45 -7.19
N TRP A 125 -11.22 -7.60 -8.21
CA TRP A 125 -11.93 -6.31 -8.25
C TRP A 125 -13.42 -6.44 -7.96
N ALA A 126 -14.10 -7.38 -8.61
CA ALA A 126 -15.54 -7.62 -8.45
C ALA A 126 -15.96 -7.94 -7.00
N ASP A 127 -15.09 -8.61 -6.23
CA ASP A 127 -15.38 -8.98 -4.85
C ASP A 127 -15.19 -7.82 -3.88
N GLN A 128 -14.27 -6.90 -4.21
CA GLN A 128 -13.81 -5.87 -3.29
C GLN A 128 -14.36 -4.48 -3.57
N MET A 129 -14.78 -4.19 -4.80
CA MET A 129 -15.45 -2.94 -5.13
C MET A 129 -16.69 -2.74 -4.23
N ALA A 130 -16.91 -1.50 -3.81
CA ALA A 130 -18.04 -1.15 -2.94
C ALA A 130 -18.87 0.01 -3.53
N PRO A 131 -19.43 -0.13 -4.75
CA PRO A 131 -20.26 0.92 -5.34
C PRO A 131 -21.42 1.31 -4.44
N ARG A 132 -21.61 2.62 -4.29
CA ARG A 132 -22.72 3.25 -3.59
C ARG A 132 -23.59 4.00 -4.58
N HIS A 133 -24.44 4.89 -4.09
CA HIS A 133 -25.10 5.96 -4.86
C HIS A 133 -25.47 5.60 -6.32
N PHE A 134 -26.54 4.80 -6.48
CA PHE A 134 -27.04 4.34 -7.79
C PHE A 134 -26.02 3.52 -8.62
N GLY A 135 -25.14 2.77 -7.94
CA GLY A 135 -24.16 1.89 -8.59
C GLY A 135 -22.88 2.60 -9.03
N THR A 136 -22.61 3.79 -8.52
CA THR A 136 -21.38 4.56 -8.77
C THR A 136 -20.44 4.53 -7.57
N MET A 137 -19.19 4.91 -7.79
CA MET A 137 -18.12 4.92 -6.81
C MET A 137 -17.55 6.32 -6.73
N ASN A 138 -17.36 6.83 -5.52
CA ASN A 138 -16.52 8.00 -5.31
C ASN A 138 -15.05 7.61 -5.50
N VAL A 139 -14.36 8.35 -6.35
CA VAL A 139 -12.96 8.14 -6.70
C VAL A 139 -12.19 9.43 -6.42
N LEU A 140 -11.15 9.34 -5.61
CA LEU A 140 -10.19 10.42 -5.40
C LEU A 140 -8.97 10.18 -6.29
N PHE A 141 -8.61 11.17 -7.09
CA PHE A 141 -7.40 11.17 -7.90
C PHE A 141 -6.23 11.84 -7.18
N VAL A 142 -5.02 11.59 -7.66
CA VAL A 142 -3.76 12.13 -7.08
C VAL A 142 -3.74 13.65 -7.05
N ASP A 143 -4.38 14.32 -8.02
CA ASP A 143 -4.51 15.79 -8.04
C ASP A 143 -5.51 16.36 -7.02
N GLY A 144 -6.16 15.49 -6.23
CA GLY A 144 -7.16 15.87 -5.23
C GLY A 144 -8.57 16.02 -5.79
N SER A 145 -8.78 15.83 -7.10
CA SER A 145 -10.12 15.83 -7.68
C SER A 145 -10.90 14.58 -7.23
N VAL A 146 -12.21 14.77 -7.00
CA VAL A 146 -13.13 13.69 -6.65
C VAL A 146 -14.21 13.58 -7.71
N GLU A 147 -14.41 12.38 -8.23
CA GLU A 147 -15.42 12.11 -9.23
C GLU A 147 -16.27 10.89 -8.89
N ALA A 148 -17.52 10.90 -9.36
CA ALA A 148 -18.38 9.72 -9.37
C ALA A 148 -18.13 8.92 -10.65
N ARG A 149 -17.68 7.67 -10.52
CA ARG A 149 -17.40 6.77 -11.64
C ARG A 149 -18.20 5.48 -11.52
N THR A 150 -18.54 4.85 -12.63
CA THR A 150 -19.11 3.49 -12.59
C THR A 150 -17.97 2.47 -12.41
N PRO A 151 -18.19 1.34 -11.72
CA PRO A 151 -17.15 0.33 -11.54
C PRO A 151 -16.50 -0.14 -12.85
N ILE A 152 -17.29 -0.24 -13.93
CA ILE A 152 -16.80 -0.65 -15.24
C ILE A 152 -15.91 0.41 -15.90
N SER A 153 -16.15 1.70 -15.65
CA SER A 153 -15.32 2.79 -16.21
C SER A 153 -13.93 2.89 -15.57
N ILE A 154 -13.74 2.24 -14.42
CA ILE A 154 -12.48 2.24 -13.67
C ILE A 154 -11.98 0.82 -13.35
N THR A 155 -12.48 -0.21 -14.06
CA THR A 155 -12.08 -1.59 -13.73
C THR A 155 -10.59 -1.84 -14.07
N PRO A 156 -9.79 -2.37 -13.13
CA PRO A 156 -8.41 -2.77 -13.40
C PRO A 156 -8.32 -4.05 -14.25
N GLU A 157 -9.43 -4.74 -14.52
CA GLU A 157 -9.44 -5.96 -15.32
C GLU A 157 -9.24 -5.69 -16.83
N VAL A 158 -9.46 -4.45 -17.27
CA VAL A 158 -9.20 -4.02 -18.65
C VAL A 158 -7.80 -3.38 -18.70
N PRO A 159 -6.82 -3.96 -19.44
CA PRO A 159 -5.43 -3.50 -19.41
C PRO A 159 -5.26 -2.00 -19.69
N ARG A 160 -6.04 -1.45 -20.63
CA ARG A 160 -6.00 -0.03 -20.94
C ARG A 160 -6.43 0.83 -19.75
N ILE A 161 -7.51 0.45 -19.05
CA ILE A 161 -8.02 1.19 -17.88
C ILE A 161 -7.08 1.01 -16.69
N HIS A 162 -6.53 -0.19 -16.51
CA HIS A 162 -5.53 -0.48 -15.50
C HIS A 162 -4.28 0.40 -15.66
N ASP A 163 -3.69 0.39 -16.85
CA ASP A 163 -2.47 1.15 -17.11
C ASP A 163 -2.77 2.66 -17.09
N GLU A 164 -3.96 3.10 -17.53
CA GLU A 164 -4.37 4.51 -17.55
C GLU A 164 -4.75 5.07 -16.18
N LEU A 165 -5.39 4.31 -15.29
CA LEU A 165 -5.98 4.85 -14.05
C LEU A 165 -5.36 4.30 -12.78
N TRP A 166 -4.74 3.12 -12.81
CA TRP A 166 -4.28 2.43 -11.60
C TRP A 166 -2.76 2.35 -11.50
N MET A 167 -2.09 1.96 -12.58
CA MET A 167 -0.65 1.74 -12.57
C MET A 167 0.11 3.06 -12.53
N PRO A 168 1.10 3.21 -11.62
CA PRO A 168 2.02 4.34 -11.65
C PRO A 168 2.78 4.41 -12.98
N SER A 169 3.00 5.63 -13.50
CA SER A 169 3.78 5.82 -14.73
C SER A 169 5.20 5.28 -14.61
N LEU A 170 5.77 5.30 -13.40
CA LEU A 170 7.09 4.72 -13.10
C LEU A 170 7.15 3.20 -13.28
N ASP A 171 6.02 2.50 -13.17
CA ASP A 171 5.95 1.04 -13.31
C ASP A 171 5.69 0.63 -14.76
N LEU A 172 4.97 1.46 -15.51
CA LEU A 172 4.80 1.28 -16.95
C LEU A 172 6.12 1.38 -17.72
N ALA A 173 6.99 2.33 -17.34
CA ALA A 173 8.29 2.52 -17.96
C ALA A 173 9.22 1.29 -17.85
N LYS A 174 8.99 0.41 -16.86
CA LYS A 174 9.79 -0.83 -16.66
C LYS A 174 9.30 -2.02 -17.50
N ARG A 175 8.16 -1.90 -18.20
CA ARG A 175 7.63 -2.95 -19.09
C ARG A 175 8.19 -2.86 -20.52
N GLN A 176 8.86 -1.77 -20.87
CA GLN A 176 9.49 -1.54 -22.18
C GLN A 176 10.96 -1.93 -22.15
#